data_AF-A0A0F8VWF0-F1
#
_entry.id   AF-A0A0F8VWF0-F1
#
_cell.length_a   1.000
_cell.length_b   1.000
_cell.length_c   1.000
_cell.angle_alpha   90.00
_cell.angle_beta   90.00
_cell.angle_gamma   90.00
#
_symmetry.space_group_name_H-M   'P 1'
#
loop_
_entity.id
_entity.type
_entity.pdbx_description
1 polymer ?
#
loop_
_entity_poly.entity_id
_entity_poly.type
_entity_poly.pdbx_seq_one_letter_code
_entity_poly.pdbx_strand_id
1 'polypeptide(L)'
;MSTPVSVNPVIVEPKKTPVIYKILVMVSIITLIGGTLTGIMTYVNVGVTEHFYVDWFTSFISAVLVMAPVGFVMMTLMHKLVNKLLLRAY
;
A
#
# COMPACT_ATOMS: atom_id res chain seq x y z
N MET A 1 12.85 -46.53 35.63
CA MET A 1 12.54 -45.29 36.37
C MET A 1 12.57 -44.18 35.34
N SER A 2 11.41 -43.80 34.79
CA SER A 2 11.30 -42.84 33.69
C SER A 2 10.64 -41.59 34.28
N THR A 3 11.41 -40.53 34.48
CA THR A 3 10.86 -39.25 34.93
C THR A 3 10.06 -38.61 33.80
N PRO A 4 8.82 -38.15 34.03
CA PRO A 4 8.09 -37.39 33.03
C PRO A 4 8.75 -36.02 32.86
N VAL A 5 9.33 -35.78 31.69
CA VAL A 5 9.82 -34.45 31.29
C VAL A 5 8.60 -33.55 31.13
N SER A 6 8.43 -32.60 32.06
CA SER A 6 7.45 -31.53 31.94
C SER A 6 7.86 -30.63 30.78
N VAL A 7 7.22 -30.85 29.62
CA VAL A 7 7.32 -29.94 28.48
C VAL A 7 6.51 -28.70 28.83
N ASN A 8 7.14 -27.73 29.50
CA ASN A 8 6.55 -26.40 29.63
C ASN A 8 6.51 -25.78 28.22
N PRO A 9 5.33 -25.45 27.66
CA PRO A 9 5.26 -24.75 26.40
C PRO A 9 5.89 -23.38 26.59
N VAL A 10 7.02 -23.12 25.92
CA VAL A 10 7.57 -21.77 25.78
C VAL A 10 6.54 -20.99 24.98
N ILE A 11 5.70 -20.24 25.68
CA ILE A 11 4.75 -19.31 25.07
C ILE A 11 5.60 -18.19 24.46
N VAL A 12 5.90 -18.31 23.17
CA VAL A 12 6.57 -17.25 22.41
C VAL A 12 5.54 -16.15 22.22
N GLU A 13 5.62 -15.09 23.03
CA GLU A 13 4.73 -13.94 22.87
C GLU A 13 4.85 -13.36 21.44
N PRO A 14 3.73 -13.12 20.75
CA PRO A 14 3.77 -12.57 19.40
C PRO A 14 4.39 -11.16 19.43
N LYS A 15 5.61 -11.05 18.88
CA LYS A 15 6.34 -9.79 18.76
C LYS A 15 5.58 -8.81 17.89
N LYS A 16 4.94 -7.81 18.51
CA LYS A 16 4.24 -6.71 17.82
C LYS A 16 5.22 -5.99 16.89
N THR A 17 5.00 -6.06 15.58
CA THR A 17 5.81 -5.33 14.61
C THR A 17 5.60 -3.82 14.78
N PRO A 18 6.67 -3.03 15.02
CA PRO A 18 6.54 -1.59 15.17
C PRO A 18 5.94 -0.94 13.93
N VAL A 19 5.03 0.02 14.13
CA VAL A 19 4.29 0.72 13.06
C VAL A 19 5.24 1.41 12.07
N ILE A 20 6.40 1.88 12.55
CA ILE A 20 7.42 2.52 11.71
C ILE A 20 7.87 1.62 10.55
N TYR A 21 8.05 0.31 10.77
CA TYR A 21 8.46 -0.60 9.69
C TYR A 21 7.36 -0.75 8.64
N LYS A 22 6.09 -0.75 9.05
CA LYS A 22 4.97 -0.79 8.09
C LYS A 22 4.93 0.47 7.23
N ILE A 23 5.13 1.63 7.85
CA ILE A 23 5.17 2.90 7.13
C ILE A 23 6.34 2.93 6.15
N LEU A 24 7.55 2.54 6.59
CA LEU A 24 8.73 2.51 5.72
C LEU A 24 8.54 1.58 4.53
N VAL A 25 7.97 0.38 4.74
CA VAL A 25 7.66 -0.56 3.65
C VAL A 25 6.60 0.01 2.70
N MET A 26 5.57 0.68 3.22
CA MET A 26 4.55 1.30 2.37
C MET A 26 5.15 2.43 1.53
N VAL A 27 5.96 3.30 2.13
CA VAL A 27 6.62 4.40 1.41
C VAL A 27 7.57 3.87 0.34
N SER A 28 8.32 2.81 0.60
CA SER A 28 9.23 2.22 -0.39
C SER A 28 8.46 1.61 -1.56
N ILE A 29 7.35 0.89 -1.30
CA ILE A 29 6.50 0.34 -2.35
C ILE A 29 5.85 1.45 -3.19
N ILE A 30 5.28 2.48 -2.56
CA ILE A 30 4.63 3.60 -3.24
C ILE A 30 5.63 4.37 -4.10
N THR A 31 6.81 4.65 -3.56
CA THR A 31 7.86 5.35 -4.30
C THR A 31 8.34 4.52 -5.49
N LEU A 32 8.59 3.23 -5.29
CA LEU A 32 9.08 2.37 -6.37
C LEU A 32 8.04 2.17 -7.46
N ILE A 33 6.83 1.71 -7.10
CA ILE A 33 5.80 1.37 -8.08
C ILE A 33 5.13 2.63 -8.61
N GLY A 34 4.68 3.52 -7.72
CA GLY A 34 4.03 4.77 -8.11
C GLY A 34 4.98 5.69 -8.87
N GLY A 35 6.23 5.82 -8.42
CA GLY A 35 7.24 6.65 -9.07
C GLY A 35 7.63 6.13 -10.46
N THR A 36 7.85 4.82 -10.61
CA THR A 36 8.16 4.25 -11.94
C THR A 36 6.98 4.34 -12.89
N LEU A 37 5.77 4.03 -12.44
CA LEU A 37 4.58 4.06 -13.29
C LEU A 37 4.24 5.49 -13.74
N THR A 38 4.28 6.46 -12.82
CA THR A 38 4.12 7.88 -13.19
C THR A 38 5.25 8.35 -14.10
N GLY A 39 6.48 7.91 -13.86
CA GLY A 39 7.63 8.23 -14.72
C GLY A 39 7.50 7.70 -16.14
N ILE A 40 7.03 6.46 -16.32
CA ILE A 40 6.75 5.88 -17.63
C ILE A 40 5.67 6.69 -18.33
N MET A 41 4.57 7.02 -17.64
CA MET A 41 3.48 7.81 -18.22
C MET A 41 3.95 9.21 -18.63
N THR A 42 4.75 9.88 -17.79
CA THR A 42 5.34 11.17 -18.15
C THR A 42 6.29 11.05 -19.34
N TYR A 43 7.13 10.01 -19.38
CA TYR A 43 8.09 9.79 -20.46
C TYR A 43 7.38 9.55 -21.79
N VAL A 44 6.33 8.74 -21.80
CA VAL A 44 5.54 8.46 -23.01
C VAL A 44 4.84 9.72 -23.51
N ASN A 45 4.39 10.60 -22.61
CA ASN A 45 3.62 11.79 -22.98
C ASN A 45 4.48 12.98 -23.40
N VAL A 46 5.63 13.18 -22.75
CA VAL A 46 6.44 14.40 -22.89
C VAL A 46 7.86 14.11 -23.41
N GLY A 47 8.34 12.87 -23.31
CA GLY A 47 9.73 12.50 -23.60
C GLY A 47 10.71 13.00 -22.53
N VAL A 48 12.02 12.84 -22.78
CA VAL A 48 13.07 13.44 -21.94
C VAL A 48 13.32 14.86 -22.43
N THR A 49 12.69 15.81 -21.75
CA THR A 49 12.83 17.25 -21.96
C THR A 49 13.38 17.92 -20.69
N GLU A 50 13.71 19.20 -20.76
CA GLU A 50 14.19 19.97 -19.60
C GLU A 50 13.20 19.99 -18.42
N HIS A 51 11.90 19.81 -18.71
CA HIS A 51 10.82 19.80 -17.72
C HIS A 51 10.45 18.42 -17.22
N PHE A 52 11.00 17.35 -17.82
CA PHE A 52 10.62 15.96 -17.50
C PHE A 52 10.61 15.67 -16.00
N TYR A 53 11.67 16.04 -15.28
CA TYR A 53 11.78 15.76 -13.85
C TYR A 53 10.73 16.50 -13.02
N VAL A 54 10.39 17.74 -13.40
CA VAL A 54 9.39 18.54 -12.70
C VAL A 54 7.99 17.99 -12.97
N ASP A 55 7.70 17.65 -14.22
CA ASP A 55 6.41 17.09 -14.62
C ASP A 55 6.18 15.71 -14.01
N TRP A 56 7.20 14.86 -14.01
CA TRP A 56 7.18 13.55 -13.37
C TRP A 56 6.97 13.67 -11.87
N PHE A 57 7.78 14.48 -11.19
CA PHE A 57 7.71 14.61 -9.74
C PHE A 57 6.39 15.23 -9.27
N THR A 58 5.86 16.20 -10.01
CA THR A 58 4.54 16.80 -9.75
C THR A 58 3.43 15.77 -9.95
N SER A 59 3.52 14.98 -11.02
CA SER A 59 2.57 13.87 -11.29
C SER A 59 2.64 12.81 -10.18
N PHE A 60 3.83 12.46 -9.72
CA PHE A 60 4.02 11.52 -8.62
C PHE A 60 3.42 12.04 -7.31
N ILE A 61 3.72 13.29 -6.92
CA ILE A 61 3.15 13.90 -5.71
C ILE A 61 1.63 13.97 -5.79
N SER A 62 1.07 14.40 -6.93
CA SER A 62 -0.39 14.46 -7.09
C SER A 62 -1.04 13.07 -6.98
N ALA A 63 -0.41 12.03 -7.54
CA ALA A 63 -0.89 10.67 -7.38
C ALA A 63 -0.90 10.22 -5.92
N VAL A 64 0.14 10.54 -5.15
CA VAL A 64 0.24 10.15 -3.73
C VAL A 64 -0.71 10.97 -2.85
N LEU A 65 -0.75 12.29 -3.01
CA LEU A 65 -1.48 13.18 -2.10
C LEU A 65 -2.96 13.35 -2.45
N VAL A 66 -3.34 13.15 -3.72
CA VAL A 66 -4.72 13.33 -4.18
C VAL A 66 -5.34 12.00 -4.55
N MET A 67 -4.70 11.24 -5.44
CA MET A 67 -5.31 10.01 -5.97
C MET A 67 -5.32 8.86 -4.96
N ALA A 68 -4.31 8.71 -4.10
CA ALA A 68 -4.32 7.65 -3.10
C ALA A 68 -5.46 7.81 -2.07
N PRO A 69 -5.72 9.01 -1.50
CA PRO A 69 -6.93 9.23 -0.69
C PRO A 69 -8.23 8.98 -1.44
N VAL A 70 -8.33 9.44 -2.70
CA VAL A 70 -9.52 9.20 -3.54
C VAL A 70 -9.73 7.70 -3.76
N GLY A 71 -8.66 6.95 -4.06
CA GLY A 71 -8.70 5.50 -4.23
C GLY A 71 -9.16 4.79 -2.96
N PHE A 72 -8.69 5.23 -1.78
CA PHE A 72 -9.16 4.70 -0.50
C PHE A 72 -10.65 4.95 -0.30
N VAL A 73 -11.13 6.18 -0.52
CA VAL A 73 -12.56 6.51 -0.42
C VAL A 73 -13.38 5.66 -1.39
N MET A 74 -12.97 5.58 -2.66
CA MET A 74 -13.64 4.77 -3.67
C MET A 74 -13.69 3.29 -3.29
N MET A 75 -12.61 2.74 -2.73
CA MET A 75 -12.58 1.35 -2.27
C MET A 75 -13.57 1.13 -1.13
N THR A 76 -13.67 2.05 -0.17
CA THR A 76 -14.66 1.94 0.92
C THR A 76 -16.11 2.05 0.42
N LEU A 77 -16.37 2.93 -0.55
CA LEU A 77 -17.69 3.10 -1.16
C LEU A 77 -18.07 1.86 -1.96
N MET A 78 -17.15 1.32 -2.77
CA MET A 78 -17.34 0.08 -3.51
C MET A 78 -17.63 -1.08 -2.57
N HIS A 79 -16.88 -1.23 -1.48
CA HIS A 79 -17.13 -2.28 -0.49
C HIS A 79 -18.54 -2.18 0.10
N LYS A 80 -18.98 -0.97 0.47
CA LYS A 80 -20.37 -0.74 0.94
C LYS A 80 -21.40 -1.05 -0.13
N LEU A 81 -21.15 -0.62 -1.37
CA LEU A 81 -22.08 -0.82 -2.49
C LEU A 81 -22.25 -2.31 -2.79
N VAL A 82 -21.13 -3.04 -2.90
CA VAL A 82 -21.12 -4.48 -3.13
C VAL A 82 -21.84 -5.21 -2.01
N ASN A 83 -21.58 -4.89 -0.75
CA ASN A 83 -22.30 -5.52 0.36
C ASN A 83 -23.79 -5.18 0.33
N LYS A 84 -24.18 -3.98 -0.06
CA LYS A 84 -25.59 -3.58 -0.13
C LYS A 84 -26.35 -4.21 -1.31
N LEU A 85 -25.69 -4.41 -2.44
CA LEU A 85 -26.32 -4.90 -3.68
C LEU A 85 -26.25 -6.42 -3.81
N LEU A 86 -25.09 -7.04 -3.55
CA LEU A 86 -24.92 -8.49 -3.72
C LEU A 86 -25.42 -9.30 -2.52
N LEU A 87 -25.13 -8.89 -1.28
CA LEU A 87 -25.61 -9.63 -0.08
C LEU A 87 -27.08 -9.37 0.23
N ARG A 88 -27.75 -8.44 -0.45
CA ARG A 88 -29.21 -8.25 -0.34
C ARG A 88 -30.00 -9.09 -1.34
N ALA A 89 -29.32 -9.73 -2.30
CA ALA A 89 -29.92 -10.54 -3.36
C ALA A 89 -29.93 -12.05 -3.05
N TYR A 90 -29.35 -12.47 -1.92
CA TYR A 90 -29.36 -13.85 -1.39
C TYR A 90 -29.97 -13.84 0.02
#